data_AF-A0A3C0VY29-F1
#
_entry.id   AF-A0A3C0VY29-F1
#
_cell.length_a   1.000
_cell.length_b   1.000
_cell.length_c   1.000
_cell.angle_alpha   90.00
_cell.angle_beta   90.00
_cell.angle_gamma   90.00
#
_symmetry.space_group_name_H-M   'P 1'
#
loop_
_entity.id
_entity.type
_entity.pdbx_description
1 polymer ?
#
loop_
_entity_poly.entity_id
_entity_poly.type
_entity_poly.pdbx_seq_one_letter_code
_entity_poly.pdbx_strand_id
1 'polypeptide(L)' 'FLAQNDFGVPALYSRYDSGRGLLLTGDGKGGFQPQKGQETGITIYGEQRGAVVADFNGDKKPDLAVTQRDAETKLYLKR' A
#
# COMPACT_ATOMS: atom_id res chain seq x y z
N PHE A 1 -6.52 -2.50 1.31
CA PHE A 1 -5.12 -2.40 0.87
C PHE A 1 -4.29 -3.32 1.74
N LEU A 2 -3.35 -4.07 1.17
CA LEU A 2 -2.45 -4.93 1.93
C LEU A 2 -1.05 -4.31 1.94
N ALA A 3 -0.58 -3.95 3.14
CA ALA A 3 0.78 -3.54 3.40
C ALA A 3 1.65 -4.77 3.65
N GLN A 4 2.86 -4.76 3.10
CA GLN A 4 3.80 -5.87 3.17
C GLN A 4 5.23 -5.37 3.34
N ASN A 5 6.13 -6.34 3.45
CA ASN A 5 7.56 -6.28 3.68
C ASN A 5 8.00 -6.19 5.14
N ASP A 6 9.08 -6.91 5.44
CA ASP A 6 9.76 -6.91 6.73
C ASP A 6 11.25 -7.14 6.55
N PHE A 7 12.04 -6.19 7.05
CA PHE A 7 13.50 -6.16 7.00
C PHE A 7 14.11 -6.50 8.36
N GLY A 8 13.31 -6.53 9.42
CA GLY A 8 13.70 -6.91 10.78
C GLY A 8 13.93 -8.41 10.97
N VAL A 9 14.35 -9.11 9.92
CA VAL A 9 14.65 -10.54 9.94
C VAL A 9 16.10 -10.79 10.38
N PRO A 10 16.41 -11.91 11.05
CA PRO A 10 17.80 -12.27 11.37
C PRO A 10 18.72 -12.29 10.15
N ALA A 11 20.00 -11.96 10.32
CA ALA A 11 20.97 -11.80 9.23
C ALA A 11 21.20 -13.05 8.35
N LEU A 12 20.84 -14.24 8.83
CA LEU A 12 20.90 -15.49 8.06
C LEU A 12 19.78 -15.57 7.01
N TYR A 13 18.72 -14.78 7.13
CA TYR A 13 17.57 -14.78 6.23
C TYR A 13 17.57 -13.55 5.33
N SER A 14 17.17 -13.75 4.08
CA SER A 14 16.84 -12.63 3.19
C SER A 14 15.64 -11.87 3.73
N ARG A 15 15.64 -10.55 3.49
CA ARG A 15 14.50 -9.69 3.77
C ARG A 15 13.26 -10.19 3.04
N TYR A 16 12.09 -9.96 3.64
CA TYR A 16 10.83 -10.11 2.92
C TYR A 16 10.56 -8.79 2.22
N ASP A 17 11.11 -8.59 1.02
CA ASP A 17 11.13 -7.27 0.34
C ASP A 17 10.56 -7.26 -1.08
N SER A 18 10.00 -8.39 -1.52
CA SER A 18 9.37 -8.54 -2.85
C SER A 18 8.01 -7.84 -2.99
N GLY A 19 7.39 -7.43 -1.88
CA GLY A 19 6.06 -6.81 -1.88
C GLY A 19 6.09 -5.36 -2.36
N ARG A 20 5.08 -4.97 -3.15
CA ARG A 20 4.92 -3.60 -3.68
C ARG A 20 3.67 -2.88 -3.19
N GLY A 21 3.01 -3.44 -2.18
CA GLY A 21 1.64 -3.10 -1.81
C GLY A 21 0.62 -3.73 -2.77
N LEU A 22 -0.55 -4.11 -2.25
CA LEU A 22 -1.63 -4.67 -3.07
C LEU A 22 -2.96 -3.96 -2.79
N LEU A 23 -3.50 -3.32 -3.82
CA LEU A 23 -4.87 -2.81 -3.80
C LEU A 23 -5.82 -3.92 -4.26
N LEU A 24 -6.83 -4.20 -3.42
CA LEU A 24 -7.94 -5.08 -3.75
C LEU A 24 -9.19 -4.22 -3.90
N THR A 25 -9.88 -4.32 -5.02
CA THR A 25 -11.17 -3.67 -5.24
C THR A 25 -12.29 -4.65 -4.94
N GLY A 26 -13.21 -4.27 -4.06
CA GLY A 26 -14.38 -5.07 -3.73
C GLY A 26 -15.49 -4.92 -4.77
N ASP A 27 -16.24 -5.99 -5.02
CA ASP A 27 -17.44 -5.99 -5.86
C ASP A 27 -18.74 -5.67 -5.08
N GLY A 28 -18.63 -5.43 -3.76
CA GLY A 28 -19.75 -5.19 -2.86
C GLY A 28 -20.53 -6.43 -2.43
N LYS A 29 -20.15 -7.62 -2.93
CA LYS A 29 -20.76 -8.93 -2.63
C LYS A 29 -19.81 -9.86 -1.89
N GLY A 30 -18.65 -9.34 -1.46
CA GLY A 30 -17.59 -10.08 -0.78
C GLY A 30 -16.51 -10.61 -1.73
N GLY A 31 -16.62 -10.38 -3.04
CA GLY A 31 -15.55 -10.64 -4.00
C GLY A 31 -14.53 -9.50 -4.00
N PHE A 32 -13.27 -9.87 -4.17
CA PHE A 32 -12.15 -8.93 -4.24
C PHE A 32 -11.28 -9.26 -5.45
N GLN A 33 -10.89 -8.23 -6.20
CA GLN A 33 -10.01 -8.36 -7.36
C GLN A 33 -8.70 -7.61 -7.13
N PRO A 34 -7.53 -8.26 -7.35
CA PRO A 34 -6.25 -7.60 -7.26
C PRO A 34 -6.07 -6.61 -8.41
N GLN A 35 -5.64 -5.40 -8.08
CA GLN A 35 -5.31 -4.36 -9.06
C GLN A 35 -3.80 -4.32 -9.28
N LYS A 36 -3.36 -4.17 -10.53
CA LYS A 36 -1.93 -4.04 -10.82
C LYS A 36 -1.43 -2.66 -10.40
N GLY A 37 -0.26 -2.61 -9.78
CA GLY A 37 0.38 -1.35 -9.39
C GLY A 37 0.64 -0.41 -10.57
N GLN A 38 0.90 -0.96 -11.76
CA GLN A 38 1.10 -0.19 -13.00
C GLN A 38 -0.18 0.49 -13.48
N GLU A 39 -1.34 -0.14 -13.27
CA GLU A 39 -2.65 0.38 -13.69
C GLU A 39 -3.15 1.43 -12.68
N THR A 40 -2.87 1.23 -11.40
CA THR A 40 -3.32 2.11 -10.31
C THR A 40 -2.35 3.25 -9.97
N GLY A 41 -1.10 3.14 -10.39
CA GLY A 41 -0.01 4.00 -9.94
C GLY A 41 0.48 3.72 -8.51
N ILE A 42 -0.08 2.72 -7.82
CA ILE A 42 0.27 2.38 -6.45
C ILE A 42 1.39 1.33 -6.48
N THR A 43 2.63 1.78 -6.31
CA THR A 43 3.81 0.91 -6.18
C THR A 43 4.69 1.45 -5.05
N ILE A 44 4.84 0.66 -3.99
CA ILE A 44 5.58 1.05 -2.78
C ILE A 44 6.73 0.09 -2.55
N TYR A 45 7.95 0.59 -2.60
CA TYR A 45 9.15 -0.14 -2.20
C TYR A 45 9.47 0.15 -0.73
N GLY A 46 10.03 -0.82 -0.01
CA GLY A 46 10.34 -0.66 1.42
C GLY A 46 9.33 -1.32 2.36
N GLU A 47 9.58 -1.24 3.66
CA GLU A 47 8.71 -1.80 4.71
C GLU A 47 7.48 -0.94 4.95
N GLN A 48 6.33 -1.39 4.47
CA GLN A 48 5.06 -0.73 4.73
C GLN A 48 4.55 -1.15 6.11
N ARG A 49 3.99 -0.22 6.89
CA ARG A 49 3.61 -0.47 8.29
C ARG A 49 2.14 -0.25 8.59
N GLY A 50 1.55 0.79 8.00
CA GLY A 50 0.14 1.09 8.16
C GLY A 50 -0.41 1.76 6.93
N ALA A 51 -1.74 1.74 6.80
CA ALA A 51 -2.44 2.46 5.74
C ALA A 51 -3.70 3.09 6.31
N VAL A 52 -4.06 4.26 5.79
CA VAL A 52 -5.30 4.96 6.10
C VAL A 52 -5.94 5.47 4.81
N VAL A 53 -7.27 5.46 4.79
CA VAL A 53 -8.08 5.99 3.70
C VAL A 53 -8.88 7.16 4.23
N ALA A 54 -8.71 8.33 3.61
CA ALA A 54 -9.42 9.57 3.95
C ALA A 54 -9.42 10.50 2.74
N ASP A 55 -10.23 11.55 2.78
CA ASP A 55 -10.14 12.65 1.82
C ASP A 55 -9.06 13.63 2.32
N PHE A 56 -7.84 13.52 1.81
CA PHE A 56 -6.71 14.33 2.27
C PHE A 56 -6.60 15.65 1.51
N ASN A 57 -7.15 15.73 0.30
CA ASN A 57 -7.07 16.92 -0.57
C ASN A 57 -8.39 17.74 -0.61
N GLY A 58 -9.47 17.27 0.02
CA GLY A 58 -10.76 17.94 0.11
C GLY A 58 -11.67 17.79 -1.12
N ASP A 59 -11.39 16.83 -2.02
CA ASP A 59 -12.13 16.65 -3.27
C ASP A 59 -13.32 15.68 -3.18
N LYS A 60 -13.58 15.15 -1.97
CA LYS A 60 -14.61 14.15 -1.65
C LYS A 60 -14.36 12.77 -2.23
N LYS A 61 -13.14 12.48 -2.70
CA LYS A 61 -12.70 11.15 -3.13
C LYS A 61 -11.80 10.53 -2.06
N PRO A 62 -11.86 9.21 -1.85
CA PRO A 62 -10.98 8.54 -0.90
C PRO A 62 -9.56 8.43 -1.46
N ASP A 63 -8.62 9.07 -0.77
CA ASP A 63 -7.17 8.95 -0.99
C ASP A 63 -6.58 7.85 -0.11
N LEU A 64 -5.36 7.41 -0.43
CA LEU A 64 -4.63 6.40 0.34
C LEU A 64 -3.31 6.96 0.84
N ALA A 65 -3.12 6.96 2.16
CA ALA A 65 -1.81 7.21 2.77
C ALA A 65 -1.24 5.90 3.34
N VAL A 66 0.05 5.65 3.11
CA VAL A 66 0.77 4.45 3.57
C VAL A 66 2.06 4.86 4.28
N THR A 67 2.22 4.42 5.52
CA THR A 67 3.42 4.69 6.32
C THR A 67 4.48 3.62 6.08
N GLN A 68 5.74 4.02 6.24
CA GLN A 68 6.88 3.13 6.07
C GLN A 68 7.82 3.19 7.28
N ARG A 69 8.52 2.08 7.56
CA ARG A 69 9.68 2.12 8.46
C ARG A 69 10.83 2.80 7.74
N ASP A 70 11.47 3.76 8.41
CA ASP A 70 12.68 4.47 7.94
C ASP A 70 12.56 5.12 6.55
N ALA A 71 11.34 5.48 6.14
CA ALA A 71 11.07 6.19 4.89
C ALA A 71 9.85 7.11 5.04
N GLU A 72 9.68 8.02 4.08
CA GLU A 72 8.56 8.96 4.05
C GLU A 72 7.22 8.25 3.89
N THR A 73 6.18 8.83 4.49
CA THR A 73 4.79 8.41 4.22
C THR A 73 4.43 8.75 2.78
N LYS A 74 3.85 7.78 2.06
CA LYS A 74 3.40 7.97 0.68
C LYS A 74 1.91 8.29 0.65
N LEU A 75 1.54 9.37 -0.04
CA LEU A 75 0.16 9.76 -0.29
C LEU A 75 -0.19 9.54 -1.76
N TYR A 76 -1.26 8.80 -2.01
CA TYR A 76 -1.83 8.54 -3.33
C TYR A 76 -3.19 9.21 -3.42
N LEU A 77 -3.25 10.27 -4.22
CA LEU A 77 -4.50 11.00 -4.47
C LEU A 77 -5.34 10.26 -5.52
N LYS A 78 -6.63 10.09 -5.23
CA LYS A 78 -7.56 9.51 -6.19
C LYS A 78 -7.97 10.58 -7.21
N ARG A 79 -7.44 10.47 -8.42
CA ARG A 79 -7.75 11.40 -9.52
C ARG A 79 -9.19 11.32 -10.01
#